data_AF-A0A3P6T9D3-F1
#
_entry.id   AF-A0A3P6T9D3-F1
#
_cell.length_a   1.000
_cell.length_b   1.000
_cell.length_c   1.000
_cell.angle_alpha   90.00
_cell.angle_beta   90.00
_cell.angle_gamma   90.00
#
_symmetry.space_group_name_H-M   'P 1'
#
loop_
_entity.id
_entity.type
_entity.pdbx_description
1 polymer ?
#
loop_
_entity_poly.entity_id
_entity_poly.type
_entity_poly.pdbx_seq_one_letter_code
_entity_poly.pdbx_strand_id
1 'polypeptide(L)'
;MLKSSGKLILLDKLLCRLQETGHRVLIFSQMVMMLDIIQEYLQLRRFACQRLDGSMRSDLRKAALDHFNAPNSSDFCFLLSTRAGGLGINLATADTVIIFDSDWNPQNDLQAMSRAHRIGQKKQVSLCFFLC
;
A
#
# COMPACT_ATOMS: atom_id res chain seq x y z
N MET A 1 12.27 15.41 -9.49
CA MET A 1 10.97 14.72 -9.58
C MET A 1 10.10 14.90 -8.31
N LEU A 2 10.63 14.68 -7.10
CA LEU A 2 9.88 14.77 -5.83
C LEU A 2 9.31 16.15 -5.43
N LYS A 3 9.81 17.25 -6.00
CA LYS A 3 9.45 18.61 -5.57
C LYS A 3 8.17 19.18 -6.20
N SER A 4 7.52 18.46 -7.11
CA SER A 4 6.43 19.01 -7.92
C SER A 4 5.02 18.76 -7.36
N SER A 5 4.85 17.91 -6.33
CA SER A 5 3.54 17.61 -5.74
C SER A 5 3.60 17.62 -4.22
N GLY A 6 2.76 18.45 -3.58
CA GLY A 6 2.65 18.52 -2.12
C GLY A 6 2.26 17.18 -1.48
N LYS A 7 1.48 16.36 -2.18
CA LYS A 7 1.11 15.01 -1.74
C LYS A 7 2.33 14.09 -1.63
N LEU A 8 3.24 14.12 -2.62
CA LEU A 8 4.46 13.30 -2.58
C LEU A 8 5.41 13.74 -1.47
N ILE A 9 5.49 15.03 -1.16
CA ILE A 9 6.29 15.54 -0.05
C ILE A 9 5.72 15.07 1.30
N LEU A 10 4.40 15.08 1.46
CA LEU A 10 3.78 14.59 2.69
C LEU A 10 3.92 13.05 2.80
N LEU A 11 3.73 12.33 1.68
CA LEU A 11 3.93 10.90 1.60
C LEU A 11 5.37 10.53 1.99
N ASP A 12 6.36 11.27 1.51
CA ASP A 12 7.77 11.08 1.85
C ASP A 12 8.02 11.17 3.36
N LYS A 13 7.55 12.26 3.99
CA LYS A 13 7.70 12.48 5.43
C LYS A 13 6.99 11.40 6.24
N LEU A 14 5.79 10.99 5.80
CA LEU A 14 5.01 9.96 6.45
C LEU A 14 5.68 8.60 6.36
N LEU A 15 6.09 8.18 5.16
CA LEU A 15 6.76 6.89 4.93
C LEU A 15 8.08 6.78 5.68
N CYS A 16 8.87 7.86 5.79
CA CYS A 16 10.09 7.83 6.58
C CYS A 16 9.81 7.57 8.06
N ARG A 17 8.85 8.29 8.65
CA ARG A 17 8.45 8.05 10.05
C ARG A 17 7.93 6.64 10.26
N LEU A 18 7.10 6.14 9.36
CA LEU A 18 6.53 4.80 9.45
C LEU A 18 7.60 3.71 9.33
N GLN A 19 8.64 3.95 8.51
CA GLN A 19 9.77 3.04 8.39
C GLN A 19 10.62 3.04 9.67
N GLU A 20 10.92 4.22 10.23
CA GLU A 20 11.68 4.36 11.48
C GLU A 20 11.00 3.64 12.65
N THR A 21 9.67 3.66 12.70
CA THR A 21 8.88 2.98 13.75
C THR A 21 8.50 1.53 13.41
N GLY A 22 8.94 1.01 12.25
CA GLY A 22 8.75 -0.40 11.88
C GLY A 22 7.31 -0.79 11.54
N HIS A 23 6.53 0.13 10.98
CA HIS A 23 5.20 -0.17 10.43
C HIS A 23 5.30 -0.80 9.03
N ARG A 24 4.22 -1.44 8.60
CA ARG A 24 4.06 -2.00 7.25
C ARG A 24 2.89 -1.29 6.56
N VAL A 25 3.12 -0.79 5.36
CA VAL A 25 2.22 0.17 4.72
C VAL A 25 1.59 -0.41 3.46
N LEU A 26 0.28 -0.33 3.34
CA LEU A 26 -0.46 -0.56 2.11
C LEU A 26 -0.77 0.77 1.44
N ILE A 27 -0.45 0.91 0.17
CA ILE A 27 -0.76 2.11 -0.61
C ILE A 27 -1.71 1.74 -1.73
N PHE A 28 -2.90 2.32 -1.72
CA PHE A 28 -3.92 2.13 -2.74
C PHE A 28 -3.98 3.31 -3.69
N SER A 29 -4.12 3.01 -4.99
CA SER A 29 -4.34 4.02 -6.04
C SER A 29 -5.23 3.46 -7.16
N GLN A 30 -6.04 4.30 -7.80
CA GLN A 30 -6.76 3.93 -9.03
C GLN A 30 -5.82 3.93 -10.24
N MET A 31 -4.92 4.90 -10.29
CA MET A 31 -4.03 5.11 -11.43
C MET A 31 -2.80 4.22 -11.32
N VAL A 32 -2.68 3.24 -12.22
CA VAL A 32 -1.50 2.38 -12.31
C VAL A 32 -0.22 3.21 -12.54
N MET A 33 -0.32 4.28 -13.33
CA MET A 33 0.78 5.23 -13.54
C MET A 33 1.26 5.89 -12.24
N MET A 34 0.36 6.13 -11.27
CA MET A 34 0.75 6.67 -9.98
C MET A 34 1.50 5.62 -9.15
N LEU A 35 1.11 4.34 -9.24
CA LEU A 35 1.85 3.25 -8.64
C LEU A 35 3.25 3.12 -9.23
N ASP A 36 3.43 3.31 -10.54
CA ASP A 36 4.75 3.34 -11.18
C ASP A 36 5.66 4.42 -10.57
N ILE A 37 5.13 5.65 -10.41
CA ILE A 37 5.86 6.78 -9.83
C ILE A 37 6.22 6.52 -8.36
N ILE A 38 5.28 5.99 -7.57
CA ILE A 38 5.52 5.67 -6.17
C ILE A 38 6.55 4.53 -6.05
N GLN A 39 6.48 3.53 -6.92
CA GLN A 39 7.44 2.43 -6.95
C GLN A 39 8.85 2.91 -7.25
N GLU A 40 9.04 3.77 -8.26
CA GLU A 40 10.33 4.38 -8.58
C GLU A 40 10.86 5.19 -7.38
N TYR A 41 9.99 5.97 -6.72
CA TYR A 41 10.33 6.70 -5.51
C TYR A 41 10.80 5.78 -4.37
N LEU A 42 10.09 4.70 -4.10
CA LEU A 42 10.45 3.72 -3.06
C LEU A 42 11.79 3.06 -3.37
N GLN A 43 12.05 2.73 -4.64
CA GLN A 43 13.34 2.19 -5.09
C GLN A 43 14.48 3.18 -4.86
N LEU A 44 14.29 4.46 -5.20
CA LEU A 44 15.27 5.52 -4.93
C LEU A 44 15.59 5.65 -3.45
N ARG A 45 14.61 5.43 -2.56
CA ARG A 45 14.78 5.41 -1.10
C ARG A 45 15.25 4.07 -0.53
N ARG A 46 15.43 3.05 -1.39
CA ARG A 46 15.80 1.67 -1.01
C ARG A 46 14.79 1.03 -0.06
N PHE A 47 13.51 1.37 -0.21
CA PHE A 47 12.43 0.73 0.52
C PHE A 47 11.94 -0.48 -0.26
N ALA A 48 12.07 -1.66 0.33
CA ALA A 48 11.57 -2.89 -0.27
C ALA A 48 10.04 -2.81 -0.39
N CYS A 49 9.54 -3.08 -1.58
CA CYS A 49 8.12 -3.02 -1.84
C CYS A 49 7.68 -4.08 -2.84
N GLN A 50 6.42 -4.50 -2.69
CA GLN A 50 5.72 -5.35 -3.64
C GLN A 50 4.63 -4.54 -4.35
N ARG A 51 4.24 -5.00 -5.53
CA ARG A 51 3.14 -4.40 -6.29
C ARG A 51 2.19 -5.47 -6.78
N LEU A 52 0.91 -5.13 -6.75
CA LEU A 52 -0.15 -5.94 -7.32
C LEU A 52 -1.13 -5.04 -8.07
N ASP A 53 -1.19 -5.27 -9.37
CA ASP A 53 -2.18 -4.66 -10.27
C ASP A 53 -2.95 -5.73 -11.05
N GLY A 54 -3.90 -5.28 -11.87
CA GLY A 54 -4.78 -6.17 -12.64
C GLY A 54 -4.06 -6.92 -13.77
N SER A 55 -2.85 -6.53 -14.15
CA SER A 55 -2.07 -7.17 -15.21
C SER A 55 -1.21 -8.33 -14.71
N MET A 56 -0.98 -8.44 -13.40
CA MET A 56 -0.15 -9.50 -12.82
C MET A 56 -0.85 -10.87 -12.89
N ARG A 57 -0.11 -11.88 -13.36
CA ARG A 57 -0.54 -13.28 -13.39
C ARG A 57 -0.88 -13.79 -11.98
N SER A 58 -1.82 -14.72 -11.90
CA SER A 58 -2.37 -15.24 -10.64
C SER A 58 -1.36 -15.99 -9.76
N ASP A 59 -0.36 -16.63 -10.36
CA ASP A 59 0.76 -17.30 -9.69
C ASP A 59 1.68 -16.30 -9.00
N LEU A 60 2.14 -15.28 -9.74
CA LEU A 60 2.97 -14.20 -9.20
C LEU A 60 2.26 -13.41 -8.11
N ARG A 61 0.95 -13.22 -8.25
CA ARG A 61 0.11 -12.57 -7.24
C ARG A 61 0.18 -13.28 -5.90
N LYS A 62 0.02 -14.62 -5.89
CA LYS A 62 0.09 -15.40 -4.65
C LYS A 62 1.49 -15.33 -4.03
N ALA A 63 2.52 -15.47 -4.85
CA ALA A 63 3.90 -15.37 -4.38
C ALA A 63 4.20 -14.01 -3.71
N ALA A 64 3.73 -12.89 -4.29
CA ALA A 64 3.88 -11.56 -3.69
C ALA A 64 3.13 -11.43 -2.36
N LEU A 65 1.91 -11.97 -2.27
CA LEU A 65 1.12 -11.97 -1.03
C LEU A 65 1.77 -12.82 0.07
N ASP A 66 2.26 -13.99 -0.28
CA ASP A 66 2.92 -14.91 0.66
C ASP A 66 4.24 -14.32 1.15
N HIS A 67 5.02 -13.71 0.26
CA HIS A 67 6.27 -13.03 0.61
C HIS A 67 6.04 -11.84 1.56
N PHE A 68 4.99 -11.05 1.35
CA PHE A 68 4.66 -9.93 2.23
C PHE A 68 4.15 -10.38 3.61
N ASN A 69 3.30 -11.42 3.64
CA ASN A 69 2.76 -11.97 4.89
C ASN A 69 3.78 -12.82 5.67
N ALA A 70 4.94 -13.14 5.09
CA ALA A 70 5.98 -13.89 5.78
C ALA A 70 6.43 -13.18 7.08
N PRO A 71 6.68 -13.92 8.17
CA PRO A 71 7.00 -13.34 9.47
C PRO A 71 8.26 -12.47 9.46
N ASN A 72 9.21 -12.78 8.59
CA ASN A 72 10.47 -12.04 8.42
C ASN A 72 10.57 -11.31 7.07
N SER A 73 9.43 -10.96 6.47
CA SER A 73 9.43 -10.19 5.23
C SER A 73 10.17 -8.86 5.41
N SER A 74 11.09 -8.58 4.50
CA SER A 74 11.79 -7.30 4.39
C SER A 74 10.92 -6.20 3.75
N ASP A 75 9.77 -6.57 3.20
CA ASP A 75 8.91 -5.64 2.47
C ASP A 75 8.24 -4.65 3.43
N PHE A 76 8.53 -3.37 3.20
CA PHE A 76 7.97 -2.27 3.96
C PHE A 76 6.62 -1.83 3.39
N CYS A 77 6.54 -1.72 2.06
CA CYS A 77 5.36 -1.23 1.36
C CYS A 77 4.75 -2.30 0.45
N PHE A 78 3.43 -2.27 0.32
CA PHE A 78 2.72 -3.03 -0.70
C PHE A 78 1.80 -2.09 -1.50
N LEU A 79 2.08 -1.97 -2.80
CA LEU A 79 1.37 -1.13 -3.74
C LEU A 79 0.21 -1.89 -4.37
N LEU A 80 -1.00 -1.35 -4.25
CA LEU A 80 -2.23 -1.99 -4.70
C LEU A 80 -2.99 -1.04 -5.63
N SER A 81 -3.43 -1.56 -6.77
CA SER A 81 -4.48 -0.87 -7.49
C SER A 81 -5.83 -1.14 -6.82
N THR A 82 -6.70 -0.13 -6.71
CA THR A 82 -8.00 -0.31 -6.05
C THR A 82 -8.83 -1.42 -6.72
N ARG A 83 -8.73 -1.54 -8.06
CA ARG A 83 -9.33 -2.63 -8.82
C ARG A 83 -8.82 -4.02 -8.42
N ALA A 84 -7.51 -4.15 -8.16
CA ALA A 84 -6.93 -5.42 -7.77
C ALA A 84 -7.09 -5.72 -6.26
N GLY A 85 -7.19 -4.68 -5.44
CA GLY A 85 -7.52 -4.76 -4.01
C GLY A 85 -8.95 -5.25 -3.72
N GLY A 86 -9.89 -5.00 -4.63
CA GLY A 86 -11.29 -5.48 -4.53
C GLY A 86 -11.45 -7.00 -4.67
N LEU A 87 -10.40 -7.75 -5.03
CA LEU A 87 -10.47 -9.18 -5.34
C LEU A 87 -10.35 -10.13 -4.13
N GLY A 88 -10.48 -9.64 -2.89
CA GLY A 88 -10.51 -10.53 -1.73
C GLY A 88 -9.15 -10.93 -1.15
N ILE A 89 -8.13 -10.07 -1.26
CA ILE A 89 -6.77 -10.35 -0.75
C ILE A 89 -6.68 -10.27 0.79
N ASN A 90 -5.70 -10.97 1.38
CA ASN A 90 -5.45 -11.00 2.83
C ASN A 90 -4.05 -10.44 3.13
N LEU A 91 -3.99 -9.30 3.80
CA LEU A 91 -2.75 -8.58 4.11
C LEU A 91 -2.70 -8.21 5.60
N ALA A 92 -2.88 -9.22 6.46
CA ALA A 92 -3.00 -9.07 7.92
C ALA A 92 -1.69 -8.64 8.61
N THR A 93 -0.56 -8.61 7.89
CA THR A 93 0.70 -8.11 8.45
C THR A 93 0.85 -6.60 8.36
N ALA A 94 0.07 -5.92 7.53
CA ALA A 94 0.15 -4.47 7.37
C ALA A 94 -0.76 -3.73 8.34
N ASP A 95 -0.22 -2.73 9.02
CA ASP A 95 -0.91 -1.93 10.03
C ASP A 95 -1.22 -0.50 9.60
N THR A 96 -0.68 -0.03 8.48
CA THR A 96 -1.01 1.28 7.94
C THR A 96 -1.60 1.16 6.54
N VAL A 97 -2.70 1.87 6.29
CA VAL A 97 -3.33 1.96 4.96
C VAL A 97 -3.38 3.41 4.51
N ILE A 98 -2.80 3.66 3.35
CA ILE A 98 -2.77 4.96 2.69
C ILE A 98 -3.61 4.86 1.42
N ILE A 99 -4.65 5.69 1.32
CA ILE A 99 -5.43 5.86 0.10
C ILE A 99 -4.89 7.11 -0.60
N PHE A 100 -4.14 6.93 -1.69
CA PHE A 100 -3.48 8.02 -2.41
C PHE A 100 -4.49 8.84 -3.24
N ASP A 101 -5.43 8.14 -3.86
CA ASP A 101 -6.56 8.69 -4.61
C ASP A 101 -7.79 7.82 -4.33
N SER A 102 -8.83 8.46 -3.80
CA SER A 102 -10.09 7.81 -3.45
C SER A 102 -10.86 7.36 -4.69
N ASP A 103 -11.51 6.21 -4.57
CA ASP A 103 -12.51 5.79 -5.56
C ASP A 103 -13.75 6.70 -5.49
N TRP A 104 -14.42 6.88 -6.63
CA TRP A 104 -15.75 7.51 -6.65
C TRP A 104 -16.75 6.68 -5.83
N ASN A 105 -16.56 5.35 -5.75
CA ASN A 105 -17.35 4.48 -4.91
C ASN A 105 -16.73 4.32 -3.50
N PRO A 106 -17.31 4.94 -2.46
CA PRO A 106 -16.77 4.87 -1.09
C PRO A 106 -16.77 3.44 -0.51
N GLN A 107 -17.57 2.52 -1.05
CA GLN A 107 -17.51 1.11 -0.63
C GLN A 107 -16.21 0.42 -1.02
N ASN A 108 -15.58 0.83 -2.12
CA ASN A 108 -14.30 0.26 -2.55
C ASN A 108 -13.19 0.66 -1.57
N ASP A 109 -13.19 1.92 -1.12
CA ASP A 109 -12.28 2.40 -0.08
C ASP A 109 -12.54 1.65 1.24
N LEU A 110 -13.81 1.48 1.64
CA LEU A 110 -14.18 0.70 2.83
C LEU A 110 -13.67 -0.76 2.76
N GLN A 111 -13.77 -1.38 1.59
CA GLN A 111 -13.22 -2.72 1.35
C GLN A 111 -11.71 -2.74 1.40
N ALA A 112 -11.01 -1.71 0.90
CA ALA A 112 -9.56 -1.60 0.99
C ALA A 112 -9.10 -1.51 2.45
N MET A 113 -9.80 -0.72 3.29
CA MET A 113 -9.54 -0.62 4.72
C MET A 113 -9.72 -1.97 5.43
N SER A 114 -10.78 -2.70 5.10
CA SER A 114 -11.08 -4.04 5.62
C SER A 114 -9.97 -5.07 5.35
N ARG A 115 -9.06 -4.82 4.37
CA ARG A 115 -7.93 -5.72 4.07
C ARG A 115 -6.84 -5.71 5.13
N ALA A 116 -6.60 -4.56 5.76
CA ALA A 116 -5.68 -4.44 6.89
C ALA A 116 -6.43 -4.60 8.23
N HIS A 117 -7.68 -4.13 8.32
CA HIS A 117 -8.46 -4.24 9.54
C HIS A 117 -9.15 -5.61 9.64
N ARG A 118 -8.42 -6.63 10.11
CA ARG A 118 -8.94 -7.99 10.31
C ARG A 118 -8.84 -8.47 11.76
N ILE A 119 -9.74 -9.37 12.14
CA ILE A 119 -9.77 -10.03 13.45
C ILE A 119 -8.44 -10.79 13.65
N GLY A 120 -7.63 -10.38 14.63
CA GLY A 120 -6.28 -10.93 14.88
C GLY A 120 -5.16 -9.88 14.79
N GLN A 121 -5.44 -8.70 14.25
CA GLN A 121 -4.49 -7.59 14.20
C GLN A 121 -4.21 -7.04 15.61
N LYS A 122 -2.95 -7.12 16.07
CA LYS A 122 -2.55 -6.63 17.41
C LYS A 122 -2.14 -5.16 17.42
N LYS A 123 -1.88 -4.56 16.26
CA LYS A 123 -1.45 -3.16 16.11
C LYS A 123 -2.63 -2.30 15.65
N GLN A 124 -2.67 -1.05 16.14
CA GLN A 124 -3.69 -0.08 15.74
C GLN A 124 -3.57 0.22 14.25
N VAL A 125 -4.65 -0.02 13.49
CA VAL A 125 -4.66 0.24 12.05
C VAL A 125 -4.81 1.73 11.81
N SER A 126 -3.79 2.37 11.25
CA SER A 126 -3.80 3.80 10.93
C SER A 126 -4.22 4.03 9.47
N LEU A 127 -5.23 4.88 9.28
CA LEU A 127 -5.80 5.20 7.98
C LEU A 127 -5.48 6.65 7.60
N CYS A 128 -4.87 6.83 6.43
CA CYS A 128 -4.54 8.15 5.90
C CYS A 128 -5.12 8.33 4.50
N PHE A 129 -6.00 9.33 4.35
CA PHE A 129 -6.59 9.70 3.06
C PHE A 129 -5.90 10.95 2.51
N PHE A 130 -5.38 10.85 1.30
CA PHE A 130 -4.86 12.01 0.55
C PHE A 130 -5.96 12.62 -0.32
N LEU A 131 -6.88 13.37 0.30
CA LEU A 131 -7.87 14.16 -0.42
C LEU A 131 -7.17 15.38 -1.07
N CYS A 132 -7.45 15.64 -2.34
CA CYS A 132 -7.13 16.95 -2.95
C CYS A 132 -8.17 17.97 -2.50
#